data_AF-A0A8D8XS55-F1
#
_entry.id   AF-A0A8D8XS55-F1
#
_cell.length_a   1.000
_cell.length_b   1.000
_cell.length_c   1.000
_cell.angle_alpha   90.00
_cell.angle_beta   90.00
_cell.angle_gamma   90.00
#
_symmetry.space_group_name_H-M   'P 1'
#
loop_
_entity.id
_entity.type
_entity.pdbx_description
1 polymer ?
#
loop_
_entity_poly.entity_id
_entity_poly.type
_entity_poly.pdbx_seq_one_letter_code
_entity_poly.pdbx_strand_id
1 'polypeptide(L)'
;MSTHTVTFIGRFHQFTMDPPGDDLLFLSLFILIIANRNRTNKRKKRKQWCKEWLQRRNKYTHINLLKELTCEPNDFHNYFRMKESVYNHLLSLVSPLITKKDTHLRAAISPHERLNLKKPPYTVQSDLMSCQI
;
A
#
# COMPACT_ATOMS: atom_id res chain seq x y z
N MET A 1 -66.20 -40.89 34.07
CA MET A 1 -66.48 -39.97 35.19
C MET A 1 -65.58 -38.76 35.04
N SER A 2 -66.18 -37.56 34.96
CA SER A 2 -65.60 -36.20 34.95
C SER A 2 -64.57 -35.86 33.87
N THR A 3 -64.89 -34.98 32.90
CA THR A 3 -64.74 -33.50 32.94
C THR A 3 -63.31 -33.11 33.32
N HIS A 4 -62.56 -32.32 32.55
CA HIS A 4 -62.80 -30.89 32.35
C HIS A 4 -62.16 -30.38 31.04
N THR A 5 -62.95 -29.65 30.27
CA THR A 5 -62.49 -28.69 29.27
C THR A 5 -61.86 -27.49 29.99
N VAL A 6 -60.62 -27.15 29.67
CA VAL A 6 -60.01 -25.89 30.10
C VAL A 6 -59.96 -24.97 28.89
N THR A 7 -60.97 -24.11 28.80
CA THR A 7 -61.03 -22.98 27.88
C THR A 7 -60.04 -21.92 28.35
N PHE A 8 -58.89 -21.81 27.68
CA PHE A 8 -57.93 -20.74 27.89
C PHE A 8 -58.47 -19.44 27.27
N ILE A 9 -59.30 -18.74 28.04
CA ILE A 9 -59.69 -17.36 27.77
C ILE A 9 -58.46 -16.49 28.08
N GLY A 10 -57.70 -16.17 27.04
CA GLY A 10 -56.54 -15.28 27.08
C GLY A 10 -56.67 -14.18 26.05
N ARG A 11 -57.71 -13.35 26.20
CA ARG A 11 -57.88 -12.10 25.45
C ARG A 11 -56.91 -11.06 26.04
N PHE A 12 -55.63 -11.14 25.70
CA PHE A 12 -54.64 -10.07 25.94
C PHE A 12 -54.51 -9.22 24.67
N HIS A 13 -55.61 -8.56 24.31
CA HIS A 13 -55.56 -7.38 23.46
C HIS A 13 -55.68 -6.18 24.37
N GLN A 14 -54.53 -5.63 24.78
CA GLN A 14 -54.31 -4.18 24.83
C GLN A 14 -52.83 -3.91 25.14
N PHE A 15 -51.99 -3.90 24.10
CA PHE A 15 -50.79 -3.07 24.11
C PHE A 15 -51.08 -1.92 23.14
N THR A 16 -51.72 -0.88 23.66
CA THR A 16 -51.87 0.39 22.95
C THR A 16 -50.48 1.00 22.80
N MET A 17 -49.86 0.75 21.66
CA MET A 17 -48.92 1.72 21.10
C MET A 17 -49.74 2.84 20.50
N ASP A 18 -49.53 4.06 21.03
CA ASP A 18 -49.57 5.37 20.35
C ASP A 18 -48.99 6.39 21.36
N PRO A 19 -48.04 7.28 20.98
CA PRO A 19 -48.28 8.26 19.92
C PRO A 19 -47.18 8.35 18.83
N PRO A 20 -47.55 8.82 17.62
CA PRO A 20 -46.67 8.97 16.45
C PRO A 20 -45.87 10.29 16.51
N GLY A 21 -45.08 10.47 17.56
CA GLY A 21 -44.26 11.68 17.75
C GLY A 21 -42.77 11.40 17.92
N ASP A 22 -42.44 10.21 18.43
CA ASP A 22 -41.10 9.90 18.94
C ASP A 22 -40.27 9.10 17.92
N ASP A 23 -40.92 8.58 16.88
CA ASP A 23 -40.29 7.80 15.80
C ASP A 23 -39.21 8.59 15.07
N LEU A 24 -39.42 9.90 14.93
CA LEU A 24 -38.45 10.83 14.36
C LEU A 24 -37.23 11.00 15.27
N LEU A 25 -37.44 10.99 16.59
CA LEU A 25 -36.35 11.08 17.56
C LEU A 25 -35.53 9.79 17.57
N PHE A 26 -36.19 8.63 17.57
CA PHE A 26 -35.51 7.34 17.48
C PHE A 26 -34.75 7.17 16.15
N LEU A 27 -35.35 7.57 15.03
CA LEU A 27 -34.70 7.53 13.72
C LEU A 27 -33.51 8.51 13.64
N SER A 28 -33.64 9.71 14.21
CA SER A 28 -32.54 10.68 14.28
C SER A 28 -31.36 10.19 15.14
N LEU A 29 -31.66 9.53 16.26
CA LEU A 29 -30.67 8.92 17.14
C LEU A 29 -29.95 7.76 16.43
N PHE A 30 -30.70 6.93 15.71
CA PHE A 30 -30.16 5.81 14.95
C PHE A 30 -29.26 6.30 13.80
N ILE A 31 -29.66 7.35 13.08
CA ILE A 31 -28.84 8.00 12.04
C ILE A 31 -27.55 8.58 12.62
N LEU A 32 -27.62 9.25 13.78
CA LEU A 32 -26.45 9.82 14.45
C LEU A 32 -25.43 8.76 14.89
N ILE A 33 -25.92 7.62 15.41
CA ILE A 33 -25.09 6.49 15.82
C ILE A 33 -24.38 5.87 14.59
N ILE A 34 -25.09 5.68 13.48
CA ILE A 34 -24.51 5.16 12.22
C ILE A 34 -23.47 6.14 11.66
N ALA A 35 -23.77 7.44 11.64
CA ALA A 35 -22.88 8.47 11.13
C ALA A 35 -21.56 8.57 11.91
N ASN A 36 -21.60 8.42 13.23
CA ASN A 36 -20.39 8.45 14.08
C ASN A 36 -19.52 7.19 13.90
N ARG A 37 -20.11 6.02 13.65
CA ARG A 37 -19.37 4.76 13.42
C ARG A 37 -18.53 4.79 12.13
N ASN A 38 -18.94 5.59 11.14
CA ASN A 38 -18.22 5.76 9.88
C ASN A 38 -16.97 6.68 10.02
N ARG A 39 -16.87 7.50 11.07
CA ARG A 39 -15.74 8.43 11.26
C ARG A 39 -14.50 7.74 11.84
N THR A 40 -14.67 6.70 12.64
CA THR A 40 -13.57 5.99 13.31
C THR A 40 -12.99 4.85 12.47
N ASN A 41 -13.71 4.41 11.43
CA ASN A 41 -13.32 3.28 10.59
C ASN A 41 -12.55 3.69 9.33
N LYS A 42 -11.66 4.69 9.45
CA LYS A 42 -10.63 4.93 8.43
C LYS A 42 -9.65 3.76 8.49
N ARG A 43 -10.00 2.66 7.82
CA ARG A 43 -9.15 1.48 7.66
C ARG A 43 -7.75 1.96 7.25
N LYS A 44 -6.74 1.66 8.07
CA LYS A 44 -5.34 1.90 7.71
C LYS A 44 -5.12 1.26 6.34
N LYS A 45 -4.68 2.06 5.36
CA LYS A 45 -4.35 1.54 4.03
C LYS A 45 -3.34 0.41 4.24
N ARG A 46 -3.63 -0.78 3.70
CA ARG A 46 -2.71 -1.92 3.78
C ARG A 46 -1.38 -1.49 3.17
N LYS A 47 -0.27 -1.85 3.82
CA LYS A 47 1.07 -1.65 3.26
C LYS A 47 1.14 -2.42 1.94
N GLN A 48 1.55 -1.75 0.86
CA GLN A 48 1.82 -2.44 -0.40
C GLN A 48 2.91 -3.50 -0.17
N TRP A 49 2.65 -4.75 -0.57
CA TRP A 49 3.59 -5.87 -0.42
C TRP A 49 4.83 -5.68 -1.30
N CYS A 50 4.62 -5.24 -2.54
CA CYS A 50 5.68 -4.88 -3.49
C CYS A 50 5.52 -3.44 -3.95
N LYS A 51 6.59 -2.66 -3.88
CA LYS A 51 6.67 -1.30 -4.42
C LYS A 51 6.52 -1.31 -5.94
N GLU A 52 5.92 -0.26 -6.50
CA GLU A 52 5.66 -0.15 -7.93
C GLU A 52 6.96 -0.12 -8.77
N TRP A 53 8.00 0.54 -8.26
CA TRP A 53 9.32 0.58 -8.92
C TRP A 53 9.95 -0.82 -8.99
N LEU A 54 9.73 -1.68 -7.98
CA LEU A 54 10.26 -3.04 -7.94
C LEU A 54 9.56 -3.94 -8.97
N GLN A 55 8.24 -3.76 -9.16
CA GLN A 55 7.47 -4.48 -10.18
C GLN A 55 7.91 -4.09 -11.60
N ARG A 56 8.34 -2.84 -11.79
CA ARG A 56 8.80 -2.31 -13.08
C ARG A 56 10.30 -2.43 -13.31
N ARG A 57 11.04 -3.15 -12.45
CA ARG A 57 12.51 -3.27 -12.53
C ARG A 57 13.04 -3.78 -13.88
N ASN A 58 12.29 -4.60 -14.60
CA ASN A 58 12.70 -5.12 -15.91
C ASN A 58 12.46 -4.10 -17.04
N LYS A 59 11.63 -3.07 -16.80
CA LYS A 59 11.29 -2.02 -17.78
C LYS A 59 12.22 -0.81 -17.68
N TYR A 60 12.94 -0.64 -16.57
CA TYR A 60 13.78 0.54 -16.33
C TYR A 60 15.26 0.24 -16.48
N THR A 61 15.95 1.10 -17.23
CA THR A 61 17.40 1.26 -17.09
C THR A 61 17.72 1.86 -15.73
N HIS A 62 18.96 1.67 -15.24
CA HIS A 62 19.40 2.14 -13.93
C HIS A 62 19.10 3.63 -13.69
N ILE A 63 19.15 4.47 -14.73
CA ILE A 63 18.85 5.91 -14.64
C ILE A 63 17.38 6.16 -14.25
N ASN A 64 16.44 5.42 -14.84
CA ASN A 64 15.01 5.64 -14.59
C ASN A 64 14.60 5.16 -13.20
N LEU A 65 15.23 4.09 -12.70
CA LEU A 65 15.03 3.61 -11.34
C LEU A 65 15.37 4.68 -10.30
N LEU A 66 16.46 5.42 -10.52
CA LEU A 66 16.95 6.42 -9.56
C LEU A 66 16.02 7.61 -9.47
N LYS A 67 15.45 8.03 -10.60
CA LYS A 67 14.41 9.06 -10.64
C LYS A 67 13.17 8.65 -9.84
N GLU A 68 12.77 7.38 -9.91
CA GLU A 68 11.67 6.87 -9.08
C GLU A 68 12.04 6.82 -7.59
N LEU A 69 13.29 6.45 -7.26
CA LEU A 69 13.77 6.40 -5.89
C LEU A 69 13.92 7.79 -5.25
N THR A 70 14.28 8.83 -6.02
CA THR A 70 14.34 10.21 -5.50
C THR A 70 12.97 10.74 -5.06
N CYS A 71 11.87 10.19 -5.61
CA CYS A 71 10.53 10.55 -5.16
C CYS A 71 10.19 9.98 -3.77
N GLU A 72 10.88 8.92 -3.33
CA GLU A 72 10.65 8.25 -2.04
C GLU A 72 11.94 8.15 -1.21
N PRO A 73 12.21 9.07 -0.27
CA PRO A 73 13.49 9.14 0.44
C PRO A 73 13.79 7.91 1.31
N ASN A 74 12.75 7.23 1.80
CA ASN A 74 12.90 5.99 2.56
C ASN A 74 13.38 4.83 1.69
N ASP A 75 12.88 4.75 0.46
CA ASP A 75 13.24 3.70 -0.49
C ASP A 75 14.64 3.95 -1.06
N PHE A 76 15.01 5.22 -1.27
CA PHE A 76 16.38 5.62 -1.61
C PHE A 76 17.38 5.14 -0.55
N HIS A 77 17.09 5.40 0.74
CA HIS A 77 17.94 4.93 1.84
C HIS A 77 17.99 3.40 1.91
N ASN A 78 16.88 2.70 1.64
CA ASN A 78 16.88 1.24 1.62
C ASN A 78 17.73 0.66 0.47
N TYR A 79 17.71 1.31 -0.69
CA TYR A 79 18.45 0.88 -1.87
C TYR A 79 19.96 1.15 -1.73
N PHE A 80 20.33 2.38 -1.38
CA PHE A 80 21.74 2.80 -1.31
C PHE A 80 22.38 2.63 0.08
N ARG A 81 21.59 2.38 1.12
CA ARG A 81 22.01 2.36 2.53
C ARG A 81 22.65 3.66 2.99
N MET A 82 22.32 4.77 2.32
CA MET A 82 22.80 6.12 2.63
C MET A 82 21.75 7.15 2.23
N LYS A 83 21.83 8.35 2.82
CA LYS A 83 20.98 9.47 2.44
C LYS A 83 21.40 10.01 1.07
N GLU A 84 20.44 10.58 0.35
CA GLU A 84 20.65 11.20 -0.96
C GLU A 84 21.72 12.30 -0.94
N SER A 85 21.75 13.12 0.11
CA SER A 85 22.77 14.17 0.27
C SER A 85 24.19 13.61 0.31
N VAL A 86 24.39 12.51 1.04
CA VAL A 86 25.69 11.83 1.15
C VAL A 86 26.06 11.18 -0.18
N TYR A 87 25.08 10.62 -0.90
CA TYR A 87 25.29 10.04 -2.21
C TYR A 87 25.75 11.10 -3.22
N ASN A 88 25.09 12.26 -3.26
CA ASN A 88 25.46 13.37 -4.14
C ASN A 88 26.85 13.92 -3.80
N HIS A 89 27.18 14.01 -2.50
CA HIS A 89 28.51 14.41 -2.08
C HIS A 89 29.57 13.37 -2.52
N LEU A 90 29.33 12.09 -2.29
CA LEU A 90 30.22 11.01 -2.76
C LEU A 90 30.40 11.05 -4.27
N LEU A 91 29.31 11.26 -5.02
CA LEU A 91 29.34 11.37 -6.46
C LEU A 91 30.20 12.55 -6.91
N SER A 92 30.11 13.71 -6.25
CA SER A 92 30.95 14.87 -6.58
C SER A 92 32.45 14.60 -6.42
N LEU A 93 32.83 13.86 -5.37
CA LEU A 93 34.23 13.52 -5.09
C LEU A 93 34.77 12.45 -6.03
N VAL A 94 33.95 11.44 -6.32
CA VAL A 94 34.36 10.28 -7.12
C VAL A 94 34.24 10.56 -8.61
N SER A 95 33.32 11.42 -9.03
CA SER A 95 33.08 11.78 -10.44
C SER A 95 34.36 12.08 -11.23
N PRO A 96 35.26 12.99 -10.81
CA PRO A 96 36.48 13.27 -11.56
C PRO A 96 37.41 12.05 -11.67
N LEU A 97 37.38 11.13 -10.71
CA LEU A 97 38.21 9.93 -10.70
C LEU A 97 37.67 8.82 -11.60
N ILE A 98 36.35 8.69 -11.70
CA ILE A 98 35.71 7.61 -12.44
C ILE A 98 35.24 8.02 -13.81
N THR A 99 35.28 9.29 -14.21
CA THR A 99 34.81 9.74 -15.53
C THR A 99 35.69 9.16 -16.64
N LYS A 100 35.05 8.61 -17.67
CA LYS A 100 35.73 8.08 -18.87
C LYS A 100 35.20 8.79 -20.10
N LYS A 101 36.05 8.89 -21.13
CA LYS A 101 35.67 9.47 -22.43
C LYS A 101 35.01 8.43 -23.31
N ASP A 102 34.11 8.90 -24.17
CA ASP A 102 33.49 8.08 -25.21
C ASP A 102 34.53 7.57 -26.20
N THR A 103 34.26 6.40 -26.77
CA THR A 103 35.10 5.80 -27.82
C THR A 103 34.26 5.57 -29.06
N HIS A 104 34.90 5.43 -30.22
CA HIS A 104 34.19 5.16 -31.48
C HIS A 104 33.33 3.87 -31.45
N LEU A 105 33.65 2.92 -30.56
CA LEU A 105 32.95 1.64 -30.45
C LEU A 105 31.76 1.68 -29.48
N ARG A 106 31.80 2.55 -28.46
CA ARG A 106 30.75 2.66 -27.45
C ARG A 106 30.80 3.97 -26.68
N ALA A 107 29.63 4.41 -26.23
CA ALA A 107 29.47 5.48 -25.25
C ALA A 107 30.03 5.05 -23.88
N ALA A 108 30.64 6.00 -23.18
CA ALA A 108 31.11 5.86 -21.83
C ALA A 108 29.93 5.88 -20.87
N ILE A 109 29.91 4.89 -19.98
CA ILE A 109 28.96 4.84 -18.87
C ILE A 109 29.16 6.09 -18.01
N SER A 110 28.06 6.74 -17.62
CA SER A 110 28.12 7.94 -16.79
C SER A 110 28.74 7.63 -15.42
N PRO A 111 29.41 8.59 -14.76
CA PRO A 111 29.91 8.42 -13.39
C PRO A 111 28.83 7.96 -12.42
N HIS A 112 27.62 8.48 -12.60
CA HIS A 112 26.44 8.14 -11.82
C HIS A 112 26.08 6.66 -11.95
N GLU A 113 25.89 6.16 -13.18
CA GLU A 113 25.63 4.74 -13.43
C GLU A 113 26.76 3.86 -12.90
N ARG A 114 28.01 4.26 -13.11
CA ARG A 114 29.19 3.49 -12.71
C ARG A 114 29.30 3.35 -11.19
N LEU A 115 28.93 4.37 -10.42
CA LEU A 115 28.83 4.31 -8.96
C LEU A 115 27.69 3.37 -8.51
N ASN A 116 26.62 3.29 -9.31
CA ASN A 116 25.42 2.50 -9.00
C ASN A 116 25.53 1.02 -9.37
N LEU A 117 26.59 0.60 -10.08
CA LEU A 117 26.81 -0.80 -10.52
C LEU A 117 27.13 -1.80 -9.39
N LYS A 118 26.82 -1.49 -8.11
CA LYS A 118 26.84 -2.49 -7.03
C LYS A 118 25.58 -3.36 -7.06
N LYS A 119 25.54 -4.30 -7.99
CA LYS A 119 25.08 -5.67 -7.74
C LYS A 119 25.74 -6.60 -8.76
N PRO A 120 26.59 -7.56 -8.37
CA PRO A 120 26.92 -8.65 -9.29
C PRO A 120 25.62 -9.34 -9.72
N PRO A 121 25.55 -9.84 -10.96
CA PRO A 121 24.35 -10.44 -11.49
C PRO A 121 24.00 -11.67 -10.65
N TYR A 122 22.85 -11.65 -9.98
CA TYR A 122 22.05 -12.85 -10.03
C TYR A 122 21.58 -12.91 -11.48
N THR A 123 22.28 -13.73 -12.27
CA THR A 123 21.74 -14.29 -13.49
C THR A 123 20.32 -14.75 -13.17
N VAL A 124 19.35 -14.14 -13.86
CA VAL A 124 18.07 -14.78 -14.09
C VAL A 124 18.38 -16.01 -14.95
N GLN A 125 18.77 -17.09 -14.26
CA GLN A 125 18.65 -18.42 -14.80
C GLN A 125 17.15 -18.64 -14.97
N SER A 126 16.73 -18.55 -16.22
CA SER A 126 15.48 -19.08 -16.72
C SER A 126 15.43 -20.57 -16.42
N ASP A 127 15.03 -20.94 -15.20
CA ASP A 127 14.64 -22.31 -14.87
C ASP A 127 13.27 -22.23 -14.20
N LEU A 128 12.25 -22.31 -15.07
CA LEU A 128 11.06 -23.13 -14.89
C LEU A 128 10.80 -23.58 -13.45
N MET A 129 10.11 -22.77 -12.64
CA MET A 129 9.28 -23.25 -11.53
C MET A 129 8.48 -22.08 -10.97
N SER A 130 7.34 -21.76 -11.61
CA SER A 130 6.22 -21.24 -10.85
C SER A 130 4.92 -21.61 -11.54
N CYS A 131 4.29 -22.65 -10.98
CA CYS A 131 2.84 -22.78 -10.87
C CYS A 131 2.07 -22.86 -12.20
N GLN A 132 1.98 -24.08 -12.73
CA GLN A 132 0.67 -24.57 -13.15
C GLN A 132 -0.23 -24.55 -11.90
N ILE A 133 -1.26 -23.72 -11.97
CA ILE A 133 -2.51 -23.87 -11.22
C ILE A 133 -3.38 -24.83 -12.03
#